data_AF-A0ABC8KA51-F1
#
_entry.id   AF-A0ABC8KA51-F1
#
_cell.length_a   1.000
_cell.length_b   1.000
_cell.length_c   1.000
_cell.angle_alpha   90.00
_cell.angle_beta   90.00
_cell.angle_gamma   90.00
#
_symmetry.space_group_name_H-M   'P 1'
#
loop_
_entity.id
_entity.type
_entity.pdbx_description
1 polymer ?
#
loop_
_entity_poly.entity_id
_entity_poly.type
_entity_poly.pdbx_seq_one_letter_code
_entity_poly.pdbx_strand_id
1 'polypeptide(L)'
;MNGDTDGRVPVTSTRYSIKKMGPKVESPWRSWFHKSQVAGWVETYAGGLTFATVRGAGHQVPVFAPAQSLSLFSHFLSSTPLPAKRF
;
A
#
# COMPACT_ATOMS: atom_id res chain seq x y z
N MET A 1 -0.96 -4.08 -4.09
CA MET A 1 -0.22 -4.02 -2.81
C MET A 1 1.13 -4.68 -3.00
N ASN A 2 2.17 -4.26 -2.26
CA ASN A 2 3.49 -4.89 -2.27
C ASN A 2 4.03 -5.08 -0.85
N GLY A 3 4.66 -6.21 -0.56
CA GLY A 3 5.46 -6.37 0.66
C GLY A 3 6.76 -5.59 0.55
N ASP A 4 7.18 -4.86 1.58
CA ASP A 4 8.41 -4.06 1.54
C ASP A 4 9.70 -4.85 1.81
N THR A 5 9.59 -6.11 2.25
CA THR A 5 10.72 -7.04 2.39
C THR A 5 10.76 -8.10 1.29
N ASP A 6 10.00 -7.92 0.21
CA ASP A 6 10.04 -8.82 -0.94
C ASP A 6 11.28 -8.58 -1.81
N GLY A 7 12.17 -9.58 -1.87
CA GLY A 7 13.36 -9.56 -2.73
C GLY A 7 13.11 -9.99 -4.19
N ARG A 8 11.97 -10.63 -4.50
CA ARG A 8 11.64 -11.08 -5.87
C ARG A 8 11.05 -9.97 -6.71
N VAL A 9 10.08 -9.23 -6.14
CA VAL A 9 9.45 -8.06 -6.76
C VAL A 9 9.51 -6.90 -5.77
N PRO A 10 10.65 -6.19 -5.70
CA PRO A 10 10.83 -5.13 -4.71
C PRO A 10 9.94 -3.92 -5.00
N VAL A 11 9.60 -3.18 -3.93
CA VAL A 11 8.77 -1.96 -3.99
C VAL A 11 9.28 -0.96 -5.04
N THR A 12 10.59 -0.86 -5.20
CA THR A 12 11.24 0.03 -6.18
C THR A 12 10.84 -0.30 -7.61
N SER A 13 10.72 -1.59 -7.96
CA SER A 13 10.33 -2.04 -9.29
C SER A 13 8.89 -1.61 -9.60
N THR A 14 7.95 -1.88 -8.69
CA THR A 14 6.54 -1.47 -8.87
C THR A 14 6.40 0.05 -8.94
N ARG A 15 7.11 0.81 -8.10
CA ARG A 15 7.11 2.28 -8.15
C ARG A 15 7.63 2.82 -9.47
N TYR A 16 8.68 2.21 -10.04
CA TYR A 16 9.21 2.60 -11.35
C TYR A 16 8.18 2.35 -12.46
N SER A 17 7.54 1.19 -12.45
CA SER A 17 6.48 0.85 -13.41
C SER A 17 5.31 1.83 -13.35
N ILE A 18 4.86 2.19 -12.14
CA ILE A 18 3.79 3.19 -11.97
C ILE A 18 4.23 4.56 -12.48
N LYS A 19 5.44 5.00 -12.13
CA LYS A 19 5.99 6.27 -12.63
C LYS A 19 6.03 6.30 -14.15
N LYS A 20 6.39 5.19 -14.79
CA LYS A 20 6.43 5.06 -16.26
C LYS A 20 5.06 5.16 -16.92
N MET A 21 3.98 4.78 -16.23
CA MET A 21 2.61 5.01 -16.72
C MET A 21 2.21 6.50 -16.72
N GLY A 22 2.91 7.34 -15.98
CA GLY A 22 2.66 8.79 -15.90
C GLY A 22 1.35 9.23 -15.24
N PRO A 23 0.75 8.51 -14.25
CA PRO A 23 -0.47 8.99 -13.62
C PRO A 23 -0.17 10.19 -12.70
N LYS A 24 -1.11 11.15 -12.62
CA LYS A 24 -0.99 12.32 -11.73
C LYS A 24 -1.17 11.90 -10.27
N VAL A 25 -0.26 12.30 -9.38
CA VAL A 25 -0.41 12.07 -7.93
C VAL A 25 -1.57 12.91 -7.39
N GLU A 26 -2.48 12.25 -6.66
CA GLU A 26 -3.60 12.90 -5.95
C GLU A 26 -3.31 13.04 -4.45
N SER A 27 -2.80 11.99 -3.81
CA SER A 27 -2.35 12.02 -2.42
C SER A 27 -0.90 11.54 -2.36
N PRO A 28 0.04 12.38 -1.87
CA PRO A 28 1.45 12.03 -1.85
C PRO A 28 1.74 10.85 -0.93
N TRP A 29 2.87 10.19 -1.16
CA TRP A 29 3.41 9.13 -0.31
C TRP A 29 3.31 9.45 1.18
N ARG A 30 2.51 8.66 1.91
CA ARG A 30 2.31 8.81 3.35
C ARG A 30 2.21 7.46 4.04
N SER A 31 2.45 7.42 5.34
CA SER A 31 2.15 6.24 6.13
C SER A 31 0.65 5.97 6.18
N TRP A 32 0.28 4.69 6.27
CA TRP A 32 -1.05 4.27 6.69
C TRP A 32 -0.97 3.37 7.92
N PHE A 33 -2.07 3.35 8.66
CA PHE A 33 -2.13 2.70 9.96
C PHE A 33 -3.13 1.56 9.95
N HIS A 34 -2.77 0.48 10.64
CA HIS A 34 -3.71 -0.55 11.06
C HIS A 34 -3.66 -0.60 12.58
N LYS A 35 -4.79 -0.30 13.23
CA LYS A 35 -4.83 0.00 14.66
C LYS A 35 -3.83 1.14 14.96
N SER A 36 -3.07 1.02 16.05
CA SER A 36 -2.11 2.04 16.48
C SER A 36 -0.69 1.89 15.91
N GLN A 37 -0.51 1.13 14.83
CA GLN A 37 0.81 0.83 14.25
C GLN A 37 0.88 1.20 12.77
N VAL A 38 2.06 1.64 12.32
CA VAL A 38 2.32 1.88 10.89
C VAL A 38 2.30 0.53 10.18
N ALA A 39 1.31 0.35 9.32
CA ALA A 39 1.11 -0.88 8.57
C ALA A 39 1.79 -0.83 7.20
N GLY A 40 2.20 0.36 6.75
CA GLY A 40 3.00 0.57 5.55
C GLY A 40 2.84 2.00 5.03
N TRP A 41 3.03 2.16 3.72
CA TRP A 41 2.89 3.44 3.02
C TRP A 41 1.96 3.35 1.82
N VAL A 42 1.32 4.46 1.48
CA VAL A 42 0.36 4.57 0.39
C VAL A 42 0.56 5.88 -0.37
N GLU A 43 0.39 5.82 -1.69
CA GLU A 43 0.26 6.95 -2.60
C GLU A 43 -0.93 6.69 -3.52
N THR A 44 -1.75 7.72 -3.74
CA THR A 44 -2.93 7.63 -4.61
C THR A 44 -2.73 8.52 -5.83
N TYR A 45 -3.28 8.07 -6.96
CA TYR A 45 -3.15 8.73 -8.24
C TYR A 45 -4.52 8.91 -8.88
N ALA A 46 -4.60 9.90 -9.76
CA ALA A 46 -5.77 10.18 -10.56
C ALA A 46 -6.18 8.96 -11.39
N GLY A 47 -7.49 8.80 -11.59
CA GLY A 47 -8.06 7.63 -12.26
C GLY A 47 -8.25 6.41 -11.34
N GLY A 48 -8.22 6.60 -10.02
CA GLY A 48 -8.57 5.56 -9.03
C GLY A 48 -7.43 4.58 -8.71
N LEU A 49 -6.21 4.83 -9.18
CA LEU A 49 -5.06 3.98 -8.86
C LEU A 49 -4.56 4.28 -7.45
N THR A 50 -4.47 3.25 -6.61
CA THR A 50 -3.83 3.34 -5.28
C THR A 50 -2.69 2.34 -5.19
N PHE A 51 -1.50 2.82 -4.88
CA PHE A 51 -0.35 1.97 -4.58
C PHE A 51 -0.08 1.96 -3.08
N ALA A 52 -0.13 0.78 -2.48
CA ALA A 52 0.09 0.58 -1.06
C ALA A 52 1.13 -0.52 -0.81
N THR A 53 1.98 -0.28 0.19
CA THR A 53 2.94 -1.24 0.74
C THR A 53 2.48 -1.76 2.08
N VAL A 54 2.93 -2.95 2.45
CA VAL A 54 2.72 -3.52 3.79
C VAL A 54 4.09 -3.74 4.43
N ARG A 55 4.30 -3.10 5.58
CA ARG A 55 5.55 -3.09 6.31
C ARG A 55 5.85 -4.47 6.90
N GLY A 56 7.06 -4.97 6.67
CA GLY A 56 7.55 -6.25 7.16
C GLY A 56 7.01 -7.47 6.41
N ALA A 57 6.30 -7.26 5.29
CA ALA A 57 5.74 -8.35 4.51
C ALA A 57 6.62 -8.72 3.30
N GLY A 58 6.73 -10.02 3.02
CA GLY A 58 7.36 -10.54 1.80
C GLY A 58 6.40 -10.62 0.61
N HIS A 59 6.75 -11.43 -0.40
CA HIS A 59 6.00 -11.55 -1.66
C HIS A 59 4.52 -11.92 -1.45
N GLN A 60 4.27 -12.92 -0.60
CA GLN A 60 2.92 -13.36 -0.25
C GLN A 60 2.39 -12.57 0.95
N VAL A 61 2.07 -11.29 0.74
CA VAL A 61 1.66 -10.35 1.80
C VAL A 61 0.62 -10.92 2.79
N PRO A 62 -0.46 -11.61 2.35
CA PRO A 62 -1.45 -12.18 3.28
C PRO A 62 -0.90 -13.25 4.23
N VAL A 63 0.19 -13.94 3.85
CA VAL A 63 0.84 -14.96 4.69
C VAL A 63 1.66 -14.29 5.79
N PHE A 64 2.37 -13.21 5.48
CA PHE A 64 3.27 -12.53 6.42
C PHE A 64 2.57 -11.47 7.29
N ALA A 65 1.51 -10.85 6.78
CA ALA A 65 0.78 -9.76 7.44
C ALA A 65 -0.74 -9.89 7.22
N PRO A 66 -1.39 -10.94 7.75
CA PRO A 66 -2.80 -11.25 7.44
C PRO A 66 -3.77 -10.15 7.86
N ALA A 67 -3.60 -9.56 9.05
CA ALA A 67 -4.51 -8.54 9.56
C ALA A 67 -4.44 -7.23 8.74
N GLN A 68 -3.23 -6.79 8.41
CA GLN A 68 -2.97 -5.62 7.57
C GLN A 68 -3.49 -5.86 6.15
N SER A 69 -3.28 -7.06 5.60
CA SER A 69 -3.78 -7.43 4.27
C SER A 69 -5.30 -7.41 4.20
N LEU A 70 -5.97 -7.98 5.20
CA LEU A 70 -7.43 -7.96 5.28
C LEU A 70 -7.95 -6.53 5.39
N SER A 71 -7.35 -5.71 6.26
CA SER A 71 -7.71 -4.29 6.40
C SER A 71 -7.57 -3.55 5.06
N LEU A 72 -6.45 -3.73 4.36
CA LEU A 72 -6.21 -3.13 3.05
C LEU A 72 -7.27 -3.58 2.03
N PHE A 73 -7.56 -4.88 1.99
CA PHE A 73 -8.56 -5.45 1.09
C PHE A 73 -9.98 -4.93 1.37
N SER A 74 -10.39 -4.82 2.65
CA SER A 74 -11.68 -4.25 3.03
C SER A 74 -11.80 -2.77 2.63
N HIS A 75 -10.74 -1.97 2.79
CA HIS A 75 -10.71 -0.59 2.32
C HIS A 75 -10.82 -0.49 0.80
N PHE A 76 -10.13 -1.38 0.07
CA PHE A 76 -10.23 -1.46 -1.38
C PHE A 76 -11.67 -1.76 -1.85
N LEU A 77 -12.32 -2.78 -1.28
CA LEU A 77 -13.69 -3.15 -1.65
C LEU A 77 -14.72 -2.08 -1.31
N SER A 78 -14.50 -1.33 -0.23
CA SER A 78 -15.39 -0.24 0.20
C SER A 78 -15.09 1.10 -0.46
N SER A 79 -14.08 1.17 -1.34
CA SER A 79 -13.60 2.42 -1.94
C SER A 79 -13.28 3.50 -0.89
N THR A 80 -12.80 3.10 0.29
CA THR A 80 -12.44 4.02 1.38
C THR A 80 -10.93 4.20 1.47
N PRO A 81 -10.43 5.40 1.78
CA PRO A 81 -8.99 5.63 1.93
C PRO A 81 -8.39 4.86 3.11
N LEU A 82 -7.14 4.40 2.96
CA LEU A 82 -6.40 3.80 4.06
C LEU A 82 -6.16 4.82 5.20
N PRO A 83 -6.29 4.43 6.48
CA PRO A 83 -6.21 5.35 7.61
C PRO A 83 -4.89 6.13 7.65
N ALA A 84 -4.96 7.45 7.74
CA ALA A 84 -3.79 8.35 7.79
C ALA A 84 -3.34 8.67 9.23
N LYS A 85 -4.15 8.33 10.22
CA LYS A 85 -3.90 8.60 11.63
C LYS A 85 -3.92 7.30 12.42
N ARG A 86 -3.27 7.35 13.58
CA ARG A 86 -3.20 6.27 14.56
C ARG A 86 -4.53 6.05 15.32
N PHE A 87 -5.45 7.02 15.23
CA PHE A 87 -6.76 7.09 15.89
C PHE A 87 -7.83 7.45 14.86
#